data_AF-A0A1G6AFH9-F1
#
_entry.id   AF-A0A1G6AFH9-F1
#
_cell.length_a   1.000
_cell.length_b   1.000
_cell.length_c   1.000
_cell.angle_alpha   90.00
_cell.angle_beta   90.00
_cell.angle_gamma   90.00
#
_symmetry.space_group_name_H-M   'P 1'
#
loop_
_entity.id
_entity.type
_entity.pdbx_description
1 polymer ?
#
loop_
_entity_poly.entity_id
_entity_poly.type
_entity_poly.pdbx_seq_one_letter_code
_entity_poly.pdbx_strand_id
1 'polypeptide(L)'
;MRWTDEQKIAYLDRYVEDFDELLKKGEKEKERFLRYVEEGVQKGWENALYIKGYGCYGGNELFACDWKAARECMERLIAINGDPGCYNSLGYICYYARTTPEPEYEKAFQYFTVGHACGIFESTYKLADMLQQGLGCPKSEQAAFHLITRIFDENHERFCNGEYDGKFADVALRMGQMFEHGIEGESNVAMAYAFYMQAKLAIDMRIKEGDYFGDNKVKKRIEEALQRIQTKLPEDFDVSYMKMQHPGPIGDILENSLGMDVTITYVNGKYMLLAHGVGAEGYSGQALITVAQMHFCELTDVTGVYLVNPTFVHGCAQIPARAFVTGIRYDEEEDVWELTYRDQVMISFRVDAFIFGEE
;
A
#
# COMPACT_ATOMS: atom_id res chain seq x y z
N MET A 1 -32.37 31.68 22.35
CA MET A 1 -31.61 32.66 21.54
C MET A 1 -31.40 32.03 20.17
N ARG A 2 -31.74 32.71 19.07
CA ARG A 2 -31.50 32.18 17.71
C ARG A 2 -30.02 32.41 17.39
N TRP A 3 -29.30 31.35 17.03
CA TRP A 3 -27.88 31.45 16.68
C TRP A 3 -27.69 32.20 15.36
N THR A 4 -26.59 32.95 15.26
CA THR A 4 -26.15 33.56 14.00
C THR A 4 -25.62 32.49 13.04
N ASP A 5 -25.37 32.87 11.79
CA ASP A 5 -24.82 31.94 10.80
C ASP A 5 -23.39 31.53 11.17
N GLU A 6 -22.56 32.45 11.67
CA GLU A 6 -21.20 32.11 12.14
C GLU A 6 -21.23 31.13 13.32
N GLN A 7 -22.18 31.29 14.25
CA GLN A 7 -22.34 30.38 15.38
C GLN A 7 -22.76 28.97 14.94
N LYS A 8 -23.54 28.85 13.87
CA LYS A 8 -23.95 27.54 13.32
C LYS A 8 -22.82 26.90 12.53
N ILE A 9 -22.08 27.68 11.74
CA ILE A 9 -20.91 27.18 11.00
C ILE A 9 -19.89 26.63 12.00
N ALA A 10 -19.48 27.42 13.00
CA ALA A 10 -18.54 26.96 14.03
C ALA A 10 -19.07 25.77 14.84
N TYR A 11 -20.39 25.64 14.98
CA TYR A 11 -20.99 24.47 15.61
C TYR A 11 -20.83 23.21 14.76
N LEU A 12 -21.04 23.30 13.45
CA LEU A 12 -20.91 22.19 12.51
C LEU A 12 -19.44 21.76 12.34
N ASP A 13 -18.50 22.71 12.33
CA ASP A 13 -17.06 22.42 12.20
C ASP A 13 -16.57 21.44 13.26
N ARG A 14 -17.05 21.58 14.51
CA ARG A 14 -16.71 20.66 15.61
C ARG A 14 -17.06 19.19 15.33
N TYR A 15 -18.07 18.95 14.50
CA TYR A 15 -18.53 17.61 14.15
C TYR A 15 -18.05 17.13 12.79
N VAL A 16 -17.37 17.99 12.01
CA VAL A 16 -16.56 17.54 10.87
C VAL A 16 -15.36 16.73 11.38
N GLU A 17 -14.75 17.19 12.48
CA GLU A 17 -13.57 16.57 13.08
C GLU A 17 -13.91 15.37 13.99
N ASP A 18 -15.00 15.44 14.77
CA ASP A 18 -15.40 14.39 15.72
C ASP A 18 -16.89 14.03 15.57
N PHE A 19 -17.23 13.35 14.47
CA PHE A 19 -18.59 12.90 14.19
C PHE A 19 -19.08 11.87 15.23
N ASP A 20 -18.18 11.05 15.79
CA ASP A 20 -18.52 10.05 16.81
C ASP A 20 -19.00 10.68 18.12
N GLU A 21 -18.49 11.86 18.48
CA GLU A 21 -19.01 12.62 19.62
C GLU A 21 -20.49 12.98 19.43
N LEU A 22 -20.90 13.33 18.20
CA LEU A 22 -22.29 13.65 17.87
C LEU A 22 -23.19 12.42 18.02
N LEU A 23 -22.73 11.24 17.59
CA LEU A 23 -23.51 10.00 17.66
C LEU A 23 -23.85 9.60 19.10
N LYS A 24 -23.00 9.99 20.06
CA LYS A 24 -23.21 9.78 21.51
C LYS A 24 -24.19 10.78 22.14
N LYS A 25 -24.58 11.85 21.43
CA LYS A 25 -25.53 12.85 21.96
C LYS A 25 -26.98 12.36 21.86
N GLY A 26 -27.84 12.96 22.67
CA GLY A 26 -29.28 12.68 22.65
C GLY A 26 -29.99 13.24 21.40
N GLU A 27 -31.18 12.71 21.12
CA GLU A 27 -31.94 12.98 19.90
C GLU A 27 -32.12 14.46 19.55
N LYS A 28 -32.39 15.30 20.57
CA LYS A 28 -32.56 16.75 20.38
C LYS A 28 -31.33 17.44 19.81
N GLU A 29 -30.13 16.93 20.10
CA GLU A 29 -28.89 17.48 19.58
C GLU A 29 -28.67 17.03 18.14
N LYS A 30 -28.93 15.75 17.84
CA LYS A 30 -28.91 15.21 16.47
C LYS A 30 -29.91 15.95 15.56
N GLU A 31 -31.13 16.19 16.03
CA GLU A 31 -32.15 16.98 15.31
C GLU A 31 -31.70 18.43 15.06
N ARG A 32 -31.02 19.05 16.03
CA ARG A 32 -30.47 20.40 15.87
C ARG A 32 -29.37 20.42 14.82
N PHE A 33 -28.45 19.45 14.90
CA PHE A 33 -27.37 19.29 13.94
C PHE A 33 -27.91 19.15 12.52
N LEU A 34 -28.83 18.21 12.28
CA LEU A 34 -29.45 17.99 10.98
C LEU A 34 -30.14 19.26 10.45
N ARG A 35 -30.83 20.01 11.31
CA ARG A 35 -31.45 21.28 10.91
C ARG A 35 -30.43 22.32 10.46
N TYR A 36 -29.30 22.44 11.13
CA TYR A 36 -28.24 23.37 10.73
C TYR A 36 -27.50 22.91 9.48
N VAL A 37 -27.34 21.61 9.26
CA VAL A 37 -26.84 21.06 8.00
C VAL A 37 -27.77 21.44 6.85
N GLU A 38 -29.08 21.23 6.98
CA GLU A 38 -30.04 21.60 5.93
C GLU A 38 -30.06 23.11 5.64
N GLU A 39 -30.05 23.95 6.69
CA GLU A 39 -29.96 25.40 6.52
C GLU A 39 -28.64 25.80 5.82
N GLY A 40 -27.53 25.17 6.21
CA GLY A 40 -26.22 25.44 5.63
C GLY A 40 -26.11 25.00 4.18
N VAL A 41 -26.68 23.87 3.80
CA VAL A 41 -26.73 23.40 2.41
C VAL A 41 -27.54 24.35 1.54
N GLN A 42 -28.66 24.90 2.03
CA GLN A 42 -29.42 25.93 1.30
C GLN A 42 -28.61 27.21 1.09
N LYS A 43 -27.77 27.59 2.08
CA LYS A 43 -26.92 28.79 2.03
C LYS A 43 -25.56 28.57 1.37
N GLY A 44 -25.18 27.32 1.09
CA GLY A 44 -23.89 26.97 0.50
C GLY A 44 -22.72 27.04 1.47
N TRP A 45 -22.92 26.75 2.75
CA TRP A 45 -21.82 26.63 3.71
C TRP A 45 -21.00 25.38 3.40
N GLU A 46 -19.68 25.55 3.32
CA GLU A 46 -18.73 24.51 2.93
C GLU A 46 -18.84 23.26 3.82
N ASN A 47 -18.79 23.43 5.14
CA ASN A 47 -18.91 22.34 6.10
C ASN A 47 -20.26 21.61 6.05
N ALA A 48 -21.36 22.32 5.81
CA ALA A 48 -22.69 21.71 5.68
C ALA A 48 -22.79 20.88 4.40
N LEU A 49 -22.23 21.37 3.29
CA LEU A 49 -22.12 20.61 2.03
C LEU A 49 -21.24 19.38 2.21
N TYR A 50 -20.10 19.51 2.88
CA TYR A 50 -19.21 18.39 3.22
C TYR A 50 -19.94 17.32 4.03
N ILE A 51 -20.55 17.71 5.16
CA ILE A 51 -21.28 16.81 6.06
C ILE A 51 -22.40 16.08 5.33
N LYS A 52 -23.26 16.81 4.61
CA LYS A 52 -24.39 16.18 3.90
C LYS A 52 -23.92 15.34 2.72
N GLY A 53 -22.92 15.82 1.98
CA GLY A 53 -22.34 15.14 0.83
C GLY A 53 -21.82 13.76 1.19
N TYR A 54 -20.89 13.69 2.16
CA TYR A 54 -20.32 12.43 2.63
C TYR A 54 -21.29 11.61 3.48
N GLY A 55 -22.16 12.25 4.26
CA GLY A 55 -23.18 11.54 5.05
C GLY A 55 -24.17 10.77 4.18
N CYS A 56 -24.62 11.36 3.07
CA CYS A 56 -25.50 10.69 2.11
C CYS A 56 -24.77 9.70 1.19
N TYR A 57 -23.44 9.77 1.09
CA TYR A 57 -22.63 8.89 0.25
C TYR A 57 -22.54 7.48 0.86
N GLY A 58 -23.39 6.56 0.39
CA GLY A 58 -23.52 5.23 0.99
C GLY A 58 -24.38 5.19 2.27
N GLY A 59 -24.66 6.36 2.87
CA GLY A 59 -25.44 6.51 4.09
C GLY A 59 -24.64 6.25 5.36
N ASN A 60 -25.13 6.77 6.48
CA ASN A 60 -24.61 6.52 7.83
C ASN A 60 -25.74 6.56 8.87
N GLU A 61 -25.41 6.63 10.17
CA GLU A 61 -26.41 6.64 11.25
C GLU A 61 -27.39 7.83 11.17
N LEU A 62 -26.93 9.01 10.71
CA LEU A 62 -27.75 10.23 10.68
C LEU A 62 -28.37 10.51 9.30
N PHE A 63 -27.73 10.04 8.23
CA PHE A 63 -28.14 10.30 6.87
C PHE A 63 -28.44 8.99 6.15
N ALA A 64 -29.66 8.86 5.63
CA ALA A 64 -29.97 7.80 4.68
C ALA A 64 -29.08 7.95 3.43
N CYS A 65 -28.79 6.82 2.80
CA CYS A 65 -28.09 6.81 1.51
C CYS A 65 -28.91 7.55 0.46
N ASP A 66 -28.37 8.64 -0.08
CA ASP A 66 -28.96 9.45 -1.14
C ASP A 66 -27.85 9.93 -2.08
N TRP A 67 -27.64 9.18 -3.15
CA TRP A 67 -26.61 9.47 -4.14
C TRP A 67 -26.82 10.80 -4.87
N LYS A 68 -28.07 11.27 -5.01
CA LYS A 68 -28.37 12.54 -5.69
C LYS A 68 -28.00 13.71 -4.80
N ALA A 69 -28.39 13.67 -3.52
CA ALA A 69 -27.98 14.67 -2.55
C ALA A 69 -26.47 14.69 -2.37
N ALA A 70 -25.81 13.52 -2.31
CA ALA A 70 -24.36 13.41 -2.24
C ALA A 70 -23.68 14.07 -3.44
N ARG A 71 -24.13 13.72 -4.66
CA ARG A 71 -23.62 14.31 -5.91
C ARG A 71 -23.76 15.83 -5.93
N GLU A 72 -24.95 16.34 -5.63
CA GLU A 72 -25.22 17.79 -5.65
C GLU A 72 -24.32 18.54 -4.65
N CYS A 73 -24.18 18.01 -3.43
CA CYS A 73 -23.33 18.63 -2.43
C CYS A 73 -21.85 18.63 -2.84
N MET A 74 -21.35 17.51 -3.38
CA MET A 74 -19.96 17.37 -3.83
C MET A 74 -19.64 18.24 -5.05
N GLU A 75 -20.54 18.34 -6.04
CA GLU A 75 -20.38 19.24 -7.20
C GLU A 75 -20.31 20.71 -6.75
N ARG A 76 -21.13 21.09 -5.77
CA ARG A 76 -21.08 22.43 -5.17
C ARG A 76 -19.81 22.66 -4.34
N LEU A 77 -19.35 21.65 -3.62
CA LEU A 77 -18.13 21.73 -2.79
C LEU A 77 -16.89 21.91 -3.66
N ILE A 78 -16.74 21.13 -4.74
CA ILE A 78 -15.66 21.30 -5.72
C ILE A 78 -15.64 22.73 -6.31
N ALA A 79 -16.80 23.31 -6.58
CA ALA A 79 -16.88 24.68 -7.09
C ALA A 79 -16.41 25.76 -6.09
N ILE A 80 -16.39 25.43 -4.79
CA ILE A 80 -15.95 26.33 -3.71
C ILE A 80 -14.45 26.19 -3.45
N ASN A 81 -13.98 24.96 -3.23
CA ASN A 81 -12.63 24.72 -2.70
C ASN A 81 -11.82 23.69 -3.50
N GLY A 82 -12.41 23.02 -4.49
CA GLY A 82 -11.74 21.98 -5.27
C GLY A 82 -11.34 20.73 -4.48
N ASP A 83 -12.08 20.37 -3.42
CA ASP A 83 -11.80 19.21 -2.55
C ASP A 83 -11.45 17.94 -3.38
N PRO A 84 -10.20 17.44 -3.30
CA PRO A 84 -9.76 16.23 -3.98
C PRO A 84 -10.64 15.01 -3.70
N GLY A 85 -11.09 14.84 -2.46
CA GLY A 85 -11.92 13.71 -2.04
C GLY A 85 -13.27 13.69 -2.75
N CYS A 86 -13.81 14.86 -3.10
CA CYS A 86 -15.04 14.96 -3.87
C CYS A 86 -14.87 14.46 -5.30
N TYR A 87 -13.72 14.74 -5.95
CA TYR A 87 -13.44 14.22 -7.28
C TYR A 87 -13.43 12.69 -7.28
N ASN A 88 -12.80 12.06 -6.29
CA ASN A 88 -12.83 10.60 -6.16
C ASN A 88 -14.27 10.09 -6.02
N SER A 89 -15.05 10.62 -5.07
CA SER A 89 -16.42 10.20 -4.80
C SER A 89 -17.36 10.41 -5.99
N LEU A 90 -17.25 11.54 -6.69
CA LEU A 90 -18.00 11.80 -7.91
C LEU A 90 -17.60 10.86 -9.05
N GLY A 91 -16.32 10.52 -9.16
CA GLY A 91 -15.85 9.49 -10.08
C GLY A 91 -16.57 8.15 -9.85
N TYR A 92 -16.69 7.72 -8.59
CA TYR A 92 -17.43 6.52 -8.21
C TYR A 92 -18.94 6.63 -8.49
N ILE A 93 -19.55 7.78 -8.22
CA ILE A 93 -20.98 8.03 -8.52
C ILE A 93 -21.24 7.87 -10.03
N CYS A 94 -20.39 8.44 -10.88
CA CYS A 94 -20.50 8.35 -12.33
C CYS A 94 -20.19 6.93 -12.85
N TYR A 95 -19.13 6.30 -12.34
CA TYR A 95 -18.68 4.97 -12.80
C TYR A 95 -19.72 3.87 -12.53
N TYR A 96 -20.41 3.93 -11.39
CA TYR A 96 -21.39 2.92 -10.99
C TYR A 96 -22.85 3.32 -11.25
N ALA A 97 -23.09 4.33 -12.10
CA ALA A 97 -24.44 4.80 -12.44
C ALA A 97 -25.31 5.10 -11.20
N ARG A 98 -24.73 5.68 -10.14
CA ARG A 98 -25.45 5.82 -8.85
C ARG A 98 -26.61 6.81 -8.89
N THR A 99 -26.62 7.72 -9.86
CA THR A 99 -27.62 8.79 -10.01
C THR A 99 -28.30 8.80 -11.38
N THR A 100 -27.87 7.94 -12.29
CA THR A 100 -28.29 7.87 -13.70
C THR A 100 -28.66 6.43 -14.07
N PRO A 101 -29.41 6.19 -15.16
CA PRO A 101 -29.74 4.83 -15.59
C PRO A 101 -28.50 4.03 -16.03
N GLU A 102 -27.50 4.70 -16.60
CA GLU A 102 -26.28 4.11 -17.14
C GLU A 102 -25.05 4.84 -16.61
N PRO A 103 -23.86 4.19 -16.58
CA PRO A 103 -22.62 4.83 -16.18
C PRO A 103 -22.25 6.05 -17.06
N GLU A 104 -21.70 7.07 -16.43
CA GLU A 104 -21.17 8.27 -17.11
C GLU A 104 -19.64 8.16 -17.19
N TYR A 105 -19.12 7.22 -18.00
CA TYR A 105 -17.69 6.89 -17.99
C TYR A 105 -16.77 8.05 -18.37
N GLU A 106 -17.14 8.93 -19.30
CA GLU A 106 -16.32 10.09 -19.66
C GLU A 106 -16.16 11.05 -18.47
N LYS A 107 -17.23 11.28 -17.69
CA LYS A 107 -17.16 12.10 -16.47
C LYS A 107 -16.38 11.39 -15.38
N ALA A 108 -16.57 10.09 -15.20
CA ALA A 108 -15.81 9.32 -14.23
C ALA A 108 -14.30 9.39 -14.54
N PHE A 109 -13.92 9.28 -15.82
CA PHE A 109 -12.53 9.39 -16.27
C PHE A 109 -11.95 10.75 -15.91
N GLN A 110 -12.68 11.84 -16.19
CA GLN A 110 -12.26 13.20 -15.84
C GLN A 110 -12.09 13.36 -14.32
N TYR A 111 -13.06 12.93 -13.52
CA TYR A 111 -13.01 13.04 -12.08
C TYR A 111 -11.86 12.22 -11.47
N PHE A 112 -11.68 10.97 -11.89
CA PHE A 112 -10.54 10.17 -11.43
C PHE A 112 -9.19 10.70 -11.91
N THR A 113 -9.13 11.34 -13.09
CA THR A 113 -7.90 12.02 -13.55
C THR A 113 -7.51 13.15 -12.60
N VAL A 114 -8.48 13.97 -12.16
CA VAL A 114 -8.20 15.04 -11.19
C VAL A 114 -7.84 14.45 -9.82
N GLY A 115 -8.60 13.47 -9.32
CA GLY A 115 -8.28 12.81 -8.04
C GLY A 115 -6.89 12.16 -8.05
N HIS A 116 -6.49 11.55 -9.16
CA HIS A 116 -5.14 11.03 -9.37
C HIS A 116 -4.08 12.14 -9.32
N ALA A 117 -4.30 13.27 -10.01
CA ALA A 117 -3.40 14.42 -9.99
C ALA A 117 -3.25 15.02 -8.57
N CYS A 118 -4.23 14.82 -7.70
CA CYS A 118 -4.19 15.22 -6.29
C CYS A 118 -3.63 14.12 -5.35
N GLY A 119 -3.11 13.00 -5.87
CA GLY A 119 -2.49 11.95 -5.07
C GLY A 119 -3.45 10.94 -4.44
N ILE A 120 -4.72 10.88 -4.85
CA ILE A 120 -5.67 9.89 -4.33
C ILE A 120 -5.40 8.52 -4.98
N PHE A 121 -4.98 7.55 -4.17
CA PHE A 121 -4.70 6.18 -4.64
C PHE A 121 -5.93 5.52 -5.25
N GLU A 122 -7.11 5.71 -4.65
CA GLU A 122 -8.37 5.17 -5.17
C GLU A 122 -8.71 5.69 -6.56
N SER A 123 -8.49 6.97 -6.79
CA SER A 123 -8.67 7.56 -8.11
C SER A 123 -7.64 7.03 -9.10
N THR A 124 -6.39 6.82 -8.66
CA THR A 124 -5.34 6.29 -9.53
C THR A 124 -5.62 4.86 -10.00
N TYR A 125 -5.97 3.93 -9.11
CA TYR A 125 -6.26 2.57 -9.56
C TYR A 125 -7.57 2.50 -10.38
N LYS A 126 -8.53 3.40 -10.14
CA LYS A 126 -9.75 3.47 -10.97
C LYS A 126 -9.47 4.03 -12.35
N LEU A 127 -8.59 5.02 -12.45
CA LEU A 127 -8.10 5.51 -13.72
C LEU A 127 -7.39 4.40 -14.51
N ALA A 128 -6.56 3.59 -13.83
CA ALA A 128 -5.92 2.42 -14.44
C ALA A 128 -6.94 1.37 -14.93
N ASP A 129 -7.95 1.03 -14.10
CA ASP A 129 -9.05 0.12 -14.49
C ASP A 129 -9.76 0.60 -15.77
N MET A 130 -10.00 1.91 -15.88
CA MET A 130 -10.67 2.53 -17.02
C MET A 130 -9.80 2.53 -18.27
N LEU A 131 -8.51 2.85 -18.15
CA LEU A 131 -7.54 2.78 -19.25
C LEU A 131 -7.40 1.34 -19.78
N GLN A 132 -7.33 0.36 -18.88
CA GLN A 132 -7.23 -1.05 -19.28
C GLN A 132 -8.44 -1.51 -20.11
N GLN A 133 -9.63 -1.00 -19.79
CA GLN A 133 -10.88 -1.40 -20.44
C GLN A 133 -11.33 -0.46 -21.56
N GLY A 134 -10.74 0.73 -21.69
CA GLY A 134 -11.19 1.77 -22.62
C GLY A 134 -12.54 2.39 -22.22
N LEU A 135 -12.82 2.52 -20.91
CA LEU A 135 -14.06 3.09 -20.41
C LEU A 135 -13.94 4.62 -20.35
N GLY A 136 -14.70 5.35 -21.18
CA GLY A 136 -14.66 6.82 -21.25
C GLY A 136 -13.35 7.40 -21.77
N CYS A 137 -12.44 6.55 -22.27
CA CYS A 137 -11.13 6.90 -22.78
C CYS A 137 -10.62 5.84 -23.78
N PRO A 138 -9.61 6.15 -24.62
CA PRO A 138 -8.93 5.11 -25.40
C PRO A 138 -8.28 4.05 -24.50
N LYS A 139 -8.45 2.79 -24.87
CA LYS A 139 -7.81 1.67 -24.15
C LYS A 139 -6.28 1.80 -24.19
N SER A 140 -5.64 1.71 -23.04
CA SER A 140 -4.19 1.65 -22.87
C SER A 140 -3.80 0.81 -21.66
N GLU A 141 -3.46 -0.45 -21.92
CA GLU A 141 -2.95 -1.39 -20.92
C GLU A 141 -1.59 -0.96 -20.35
N GLN A 142 -0.71 -0.40 -21.19
CA GLN A 142 0.59 0.11 -20.77
C GLN A 142 0.46 1.31 -19.80
N ALA A 143 -0.43 2.26 -20.09
CA ALA A 143 -0.66 3.38 -19.18
C ALA A 143 -1.27 2.92 -17.86
N ALA A 144 -2.19 1.95 -17.89
CA ALA A 144 -2.74 1.35 -16.69
C ALA A 144 -1.64 0.69 -15.84
N PHE A 145 -0.74 -0.08 -16.48
CA PHE A 145 0.39 -0.73 -15.81
C PHE A 145 1.29 0.29 -15.11
N HIS A 146 1.77 1.32 -15.82
CA HIS A 146 2.61 2.36 -15.21
C HIS A 146 1.95 3.06 -14.02
N LEU A 147 0.64 3.32 -14.07
CA LEU A 147 -0.09 3.92 -12.96
C LEU A 147 -0.11 3.01 -11.74
N ILE A 148 -0.34 1.71 -11.92
CA ILE A 148 -0.35 0.73 -10.82
C ILE A 148 1.05 0.52 -10.25
N THR A 149 2.09 0.41 -11.09
CA THR A 149 3.48 0.28 -10.62
C THR A 149 3.91 1.46 -9.75
N ARG A 150 3.62 2.70 -10.19
CA ARG A 150 3.96 3.90 -9.39
C ARG A 150 3.30 3.88 -8.01
N ILE A 151 2.00 3.57 -7.94
CA ILE A 151 1.32 3.52 -6.63
C ILE A 151 1.68 2.27 -5.83
N PHE A 152 2.18 1.22 -6.49
CA PHE A 152 2.72 0.05 -5.82
C PHE A 152 3.97 0.44 -5.05
N ASP A 153 4.93 1.09 -5.70
CA ASP A 153 6.18 1.53 -5.05
C ASP A 153 5.89 2.46 -3.86
N GLU A 154 5.02 3.46 -4.05
CA GLU A 154 4.63 4.41 -2.99
C GLU A 154 3.92 3.71 -1.81
N ASN A 155 3.04 2.73 -2.07
CA ASN A 155 2.36 2.01 -0.98
C ASN A 155 3.25 0.94 -0.35
N HIS A 156 4.18 0.36 -1.10
CA HIS A 156 5.16 -0.61 -0.61
C HIS A 156 6.10 0.05 0.39
N GLU A 157 6.63 1.23 0.06
CA GLU A 157 7.48 2.02 0.97
C GLU A 157 6.74 2.37 2.26
N ARG A 158 5.51 2.88 2.17
CA ARG A 158 4.68 3.20 3.34
C ARG A 158 4.41 1.97 4.21
N PHE A 159 4.09 0.84 3.57
CA PHE A 159 3.87 -0.43 4.26
C PHE A 159 5.13 -0.91 4.98
N CYS A 160 6.29 -0.86 4.33
CA CYS A 160 7.57 -1.22 4.96
C CYS A 160 7.93 -0.27 6.11
N ASN A 161 7.45 0.97 6.09
CA ASN A 161 7.62 1.96 7.14
C ASN A 161 6.54 1.95 8.24
N GLY A 162 5.69 0.92 8.27
CA GLY A 162 4.73 0.69 9.36
C GLY A 162 3.33 1.26 9.14
N GLU A 163 3.04 1.83 7.96
CA GLU A 163 1.69 2.33 7.62
C GLU A 163 0.82 1.20 7.06
N TYR A 164 0.26 0.37 7.96
CA TYR A 164 -0.49 -0.82 7.55
C TYR A 164 -1.96 -0.55 7.19
N ASP A 165 -2.50 0.62 7.53
CA ASP A 165 -3.86 1.06 7.16
C ASP A 165 -4.00 1.55 5.71
N GLY A 166 -2.88 1.58 4.96
CA GLY A 166 -2.80 2.03 3.58
C GLY A 166 -3.45 1.11 2.53
N LYS A 167 -3.12 1.37 1.25
CA LYS A 167 -3.71 0.68 0.09
C LYS A 167 -2.80 -0.39 -0.50
N PHE A 168 -1.72 -0.75 0.18
CA PHE A 168 -0.74 -1.71 -0.32
C PHE A 168 -1.37 -3.06 -0.68
N ALA A 169 -2.26 -3.60 0.16
CA ALA A 169 -2.97 -4.85 -0.15
C ALA A 169 -3.76 -4.80 -1.47
N ASP A 170 -4.50 -3.72 -1.69
CA ASP A 170 -5.32 -3.50 -2.88
C ASP A 170 -4.46 -3.34 -4.13
N VAL A 171 -3.33 -2.63 -4.01
CA VAL A 171 -2.41 -2.37 -5.11
C VAL A 171 -1.59 -3.61 -5.46
N ALA A 172 -1.09 -4.35 -4.47
CA ALA A 172 -0.40 -5.63 -4.68
C ALA A 172 -1.31 -6.67 -5.34
N LEU A 173 -2.60 -6.73 -4.95
CA LEU A 173 -3.58 -7.56 -5.65
C LEU A 173 -3.68 -7.18 -7.13
N ARG A 174 -3.65 -5.89 -7.45
CA ARG A 174 -3.71 -5.41 -8.84
C ARG A 174 -2.43 -5.75 -9.60
N MET A 175 -1.26 -5.55 -9.02
CA MET A 175 0.01 -5.98 -9.60
C MET A 175 -0.02 -7.46 -9.96
N GLY A 176 -0.45 -8.32 -9.03
CA GLY A 176 -0.57 -9.74 -9.30
C GLY A 176 -1.52 -10.07 -10.47
N GLN A 177 -2.63 -9.35 -10.60
CA GLN A 177 -3.55 -9.49 -11.73
C GLN A 177 -2.91 -9.07 -13.05
N MET A 178 -2.11 -8.00 -13.06
CA MET A 178 -1.43 -7.54 -14.27
C MET A 178 -0.42 -8.57 -14.79
N PHE A 179 0.34 -9.20 -13.89
CA PHE A 179 1.25 -10.30 -14.24
C PHE A 179 0.52 -11.59 -14.61
N GLU A 180 -0.59 -11.93 -13.94
CA GLU A 180 -1.41 -13.10 -14.29
C GLU A 180 -2.03 -12.97 -15.69
N HIS A 181 -2.33 -11.75 -16.13
CA HIS A 181 -2.94 -11.48 -17.43
C HIS A 181 -1.95 -11.12 -18.54
N GLY A 182 -0.65 -10.94 -18.23
CA GLY A 182 0.35 -10.55 -19.22
C GLY A 182 0.12 -9.16 -19.81
N ILE A 183 -0.21 -8.17 -18.96
CA ILE A 183 -0.51 -6.80 -19.43
C ILE A 183 0.76 -6.10 -19.96
N GLU A 184 1.93 -6.46 -19.42
CA GLU A 184 3.24 -5.97 -19.86
C GLU A 184 4.12 -7.11 -20.39
N GLY A 185 3.55 -7.97 -21.24
CA GLY A 185 4.28 -9.08 -21.87
C GLY A 185 3.56 -10.42 -21.71
N GLU A 186 4.31 -11.49 -21.50
CA GLU A 186 3.71 -12.80 -21.26
C GLU A 186 3.23 -12.92 -19.81
N SER A 187 2.21 -13.75 -19.59
CA SER A 187 1.74 -14.07 -18.23
C SER A 187 2.90 -14.62 -17.41
N ASN A 188 3.15 -14.01 -16.25
CA ASN A 188 4.18 -14.46 -15.31
C ASN A 188 3.51 -14.95 -14.02
N VAL A 189 3.29 -16.26 -13.95
CA VAL A 189 2.59 -16.92 -12.83
C VAL A 189 3.37 -16.76 -11.52
N ALA A 190 4.71 -16.84 -11.56
CA ALA A 190 5.57 -16.71 -10.38
C ALA A 190 5.48 -15.31 -9.78
N MET A 191 5.60 -14.26 -10.61
CA MET A 191 5.45 -12.87 -10.16
C MET A 191 4.03 -12.59 -9.66
N ALA A 192 3.01 -13.07 -10.37
CA ALA A 192 1.63 -12.93 -9.94
C ALA A 192 1.41 -13.55 -8.54
N TYR A 193 1.97 -14.74 -8.32
CA TYR A 193 1.91 -15.41 -7.03
C TYR A 193 2.64 -14.62 -5.93
N ALA A 194 3.84 -14.10 -6.20
CA ALA A 194 4.58 -13.24 -5.28
C ALA A 194 3.76 -12.01 -4.84
N PHE A 195 3.18 -11.26 -5.78
CA PHE A 195 2.36 -10.10 -5.45
C PHE A 195 1.09 -10.46 -4.67
N TYR A 196 0.45 -11.60 -4.98
CA TYR A 196 -0.69 -12.05 -4.20
C TYR A 196 -0.30 -12.46 -2.77
N MET A 197 0.91 -12.99 -2.55
CA MET A 197 1.42 -13.25 -1.21
C MET A 197 1.66 -11.96 -0.43
N GLN A 198 2.24 -10.94 -1.07
CA GLN A 198 2.40 -9.61 -0.47
C GLN A 198 1.05 -8.98 -0.12
N ALA A 199 0.07 -9.06 -1.05
CA ALA A 199 -1.28 -8.59 -0.82
C ALA A 199 -1.91 -9.27 0.40
N LYS A 200 -1.71 -10.59 0.55
CA LYS A 200 -2.21 -11.37 1.68
C LYS A 200 -1.58 -10.94 3.00
N LEU A 201 -0.26 -10.79 3.05
CA LEU A 201 0.40 -10.30 4.26
C LEU A 201 -0.14 -8.92 4.64
N ALA A 202 -0.22 -8.01 3.67
CA ALA A 202 -0.67 -6.65 3.88
C ALA A 202 -2.11 -6.55 4.40
N ILE A 203 -3.05 -7.33 3.83
CA ILE A 203 -4.45 -7.32 4.30
C ILE A 203 -4.58 -7.93 5.70
N ASP A 204 -3.80 -8.97 6.01
CA ASP A 204 -3.83 -9.59 7.34
C ASP A 204 -3.27 -8.64 8.41
N MET A 205 -2.23 -7.86 8.08
CA MET A 205 -1.69 -6.81 8.96
C MET A 205 -2.68 -5.65 9.15
N ARG A 206 -3.27 -5.15 8.06
CA ARG A 206 -4.28 -4.07 8.11
C ARG A 206 -5.46 -4.41 9.01
N ILE A 207 -6.02 -5.63 8.85
CA ILE A 207 -7.15 -6.12 9.66
C ILE A 207 -6.76 -6.27 11.13
N LYS A 208 -5.49 -6.60 11.43
CA LYS A 208 -4.99 -6.70 12.81
C LYS A 208 -4.95 -5.34 13.50
N GLU A 209 -4.67 -4.27 12.75
CA GLU A 209 -4.68 -2.90 13.29
C GLU A 209 -6.08 -2.33 13.51
N GLY A 210 -7.03 -2.64 12.62
CA GLY A 210 -8.40 -2.10 12.73
C GLY A 210 -9.41 -2.79 11.82
N ASP A 211 -10.69 -2.60 12.12
CA ASP A 211 -11.81 -3.07 11.31
C ASP A 211 -12.22 -2.00 10.28
N TYR A 212 -11.58 -2.02 9.11
CA TYR A 212 -11.90 -1.10 8.02
C TYR A 212 -12.99 -1.66 7.10
N PHE A 213 -13.92 -0.77 6.69
CA PHE A 213 -15.02 -1.14 5.83
C PHE A 213 -14.53 -1.72 4.49
N GLY A 214 -14.90 -2.98 4.21
CA GLY A 214 -14.61 -3.64 2.94
C GLY A 214 -13.42 -4.60 2.98
N ASP A 215 -12.63 -4.61 4.05
CA ASP A 215 -11.42 -5.43 4.15
C ASP A 215 -11.68 -6.93 4.01
N ASN A 216 -12.76 -7.44 4.62
CA ASN A 216 -13.16 -8.83 4.45
C ASN A 216 -13.44 -9.21 2.99
N LYS A 217 -13.92 -8.27 2.16
CA LYS A 217 -14.12 -8.49 0.72
C LYS A 217 -12.80 -8.48 -0.03
N VAL A 218 -11.88 -7.58 0.35
CA VAL A 218 -10.53 -7.53 -0.24
C VAL A 218 -9.75 -8.81 0.08
N LYS A 219 -9.73 -9.22 1.36
CA LYS A 219 -9.14 -10.48 1.81
C LYS A 219 -9.67 -11.68 1.03
N LYS A 220 -10.99 -11.80 0.91
CA LYS A 220 -11.60 -12.89 0.12
C LYS A 220 -11.12 -12.89 -1.33
N ARG A 221 -11.06 -11.73 -1.99
CA ARG A 221 -10.57 -11.63 -3.39
C ARG A 221 -9.10 -12.03 -3.52
N ILE A 222 -8.27 -11.69 -2.53
CA ILE A 222 -6.85 -12.08 -2.48
C ILE A 222 -6.74 -13.60 -2.31
N GLU A 223 -7.50 -14.19 -1.38
CA GLU A 223 -7.52 -15.65 -1.16
C GLU A 223 -7.97 -16.42 -2.41
N GLU A 224 -9.02 -15.94 -3.09
CA GLU A 224 -9.48 -16.51 -4.36
C GLU A 224 -8.43 -16.38 -5.47
N ALA A 225 -7.67 -15.28 -5.51
CA ALA A 225 -6.57 -15.09 -6.46
C ALA A 225 -5.40 -16.02 -6.17
N LEU A 226 -5.01 -16.17 -4.90
CA LEU A 226 -3.99 -17.11 -4.45
C LEU A 226 -4.36 -18.55 -4.81
N GLN A 227 -5.57 -18.99 -4.45
CA GLN A 227 -6.03 -20.34 -4.75
C GLN A 227 -6.03 -20.61 -6.26
N ARG A 228 -6.45 -19.61 -7.06
CA ARG A 228 -6.45 -19.74 -8.52
C ARG A 228 -5.03 -19.83 -9.09
N ILE A 229 -4.13 -18.93 -8.69
CA ILE A 229 -2.78 -18.87 -9.28
C ILE A 229 -1.96 -20.10 -8.89
N GLN A 230 -2.15 -20.64 -7.69
CA GLN A 230 -1.44 -21.84 -7.21
C GLN A 230 -1.68 -23.06 -8.11
N THR A 231 -2.87 -23.19 -8.71
CA THR A 231 -3.15 -24.29 -9.65
C THR A 231 -2.44 -24.16 -11.00
N LYS A 232 -1.81 -23.01 -11.26
CA LYS A 232 -1.07 -22.71 -12.49
C LYS A 232 0.45 -22.73 -12.30
N LEU A 233 0.93 -22.94 -11.07
CA LEU A 233 2.36 -23.01 -10.79
C LEU A 233 2.97 -24.26 -11.47
N PRO A 234 4.19 -24.18 -12.00
CA PRO A 234 4.92 -25.34 -12.52
C PRO A 234 5.07 -26.47 -11.49
N GLU A 235 5.20 -27.72 -11.94
CA GLU A 235 5.41 -28.87 -11.04
C GLU A 235 6.73 -28.76 -10.25
N ASP A 236 7.74 -28.11 -10.82
CA ASP A 236 9.06 -27.87 -10.22
C ASP A 236 9.19 -26.47 -9.61
N PHE A 237 8.06 -25.82 -9.30
CA PHE A 237 8.06 -24.47 -8.75
C PHE A 237 8.66 -24.39 -7.34
N ASP A 238 8.33 -25.37 -6.49
CA ASP A 238 8.70 -25.34 -5.07
C ASP A 238 10.17 -25.73 -4.87
N VAL A 239 10.89 -24.96 -4.07
CA VAL A 239 12.28 -25.25 -3.70
C VAL A 239 12.45 -25.26 -2.20
N SER A 240 13.18 -26.25 -1.67
CA SER A 240 13.59 -26.28 -0.26
C SER A 240 14.87 -25.48 0.00
N TYR A 241 15.59 -25.10 -1.06
CA TYR A 241 16.86 -24.41 -1.00
C TYR A 241 17.02 -23.53 -2.25
N MET A 242 17.28 -22.24 -2.04
CA MET A 242 17.44 -21.27 -3.12
C MET A 242 18.86 -20.72 -3.10
N LYS A 243 19.62 -21.12 -4.12
CA LYS A 243 20.92 -20.52 -4.39
C LYS A 243 20.71 -19.13 -4.99
N MET A 244 21.21 -18.09 -4.32
CA MET A 244 21.13 -16.72 -4.84
C MET A 244 22.54 -16.23 -5.20
N GLN A 245 22.68 -15.58 -6.35
CA GLN A 245 23.95 -14.94 -6.74
C GLN A 245 24.09 -13.53 -6.15
N HIS A 246 22.98 -12.96 -5.68
CA HIS A 246 22.90 -11.60 -5.18
C HIS A 246 22.27 -11.60 -3.78
N PRO A 247 22.79 -10.81 -2.84
CA PRO A 247 22.29 -10.71 -1.48
C PRO A 247 21.06 -9.78 -1.40
N GLY A 248 20.05 -10.00 -2.26
CA GLY A 248 18.88 -9.10 -2.42
C GLY A 248 18.25 -8.69 -1.09
N PRO A 249 17.77 -9.64 -0.25
CA PRO A 249 17.18 -9.30 1.05
C PRO A 249 18.08 -8.50 2.00
N ILE A 250 19.41 -8.62 1.92
CA ILE A 250 20.33 -7.78 2.70
C ILE A 250 20.31 -6.35 2.16
N GLY A 251 20.29 -6.18 0.84
CA GLY A 251 20.09 -4.88 0.20
C GLY A 251 18.75 -4.25 0.58
N ASP A 252 17.66 -5.02 0.47
CA ASP A 252 16.30 -4.55 0.75
C ASP A 252 16.18 -4.05 2.21
N ILE A 253 16.75 -4.78 3.18
CA ILE A 253 16.78 -4.32 4.59
C ILE A 253 17.62 -3.07 4.73
N LEU A 254 18.80 -3.02 4.11
CA LEU A 254 19.71 -1.87 4.23
C LEU A 254 19.09 -0.58 3.66
N GLU A 255 18.37 -0.68 2.53
CA GLU A 255 17.69 0.46 1.91
C GLU A 255 16.62 1.08 2.82
N ASN A 256 16.00 0.26 3.68
CA ASN A 256 14.99 0.68 4.64
C ASN A 256 15.57 0.94 6.05
N SER A 257 16.90 1.02 6.19
CA SER A 257 17.59 1.16 7.49
C SER A 257 18.56 2.35 7.52
N LEU A 258 18.85 2.87 8.72
CA LEU A 258 19.99 3.78 8.93
C LEU A 258 21.35 3.08 8.67
N GLY A 259 21.35 1.77 8.88
CA GLY A 259 22.46 0.84 8.66
C GLY A 259 22.04 -0.52 9.20
N MET A 260 22.94 -1.49 9.17
CA MET A 260 22.66 -2.84 9.67
C MET A 260 23.72 -3.30 10.67
N ASP A 261 23.26 -3.96 11.72
CA ASP A 261 24.11 -4.79 12.55
C ASP A 261 24.26 -6.16 11.90
N VAL A 262 25.49 -6.55 11.63
CA VAL A 262 25.82 -7.80 10.95
C VAL A 262 26.62 -8.68 11.89
N THR A 263 26.16 -9.93 12.03
CA THR A 263 26.86 -10.98 12.79
C THR A 263 27.18 -12.15 11.88
N ILE A 264 28.44 -12.55 11.84
CA ILE A 264 28.88 -13.74 11.12
C ILE A 264 29.28 -14.83 12.11
N THR A 265 28.65 -15.99 11.99
CA THR A 265 28.92 -17.20 12.77
C THR A 265 29.40 -18.32 11.85
N TYR A 266 29.95 -19.38 12.45
CA TYR A 266 30.28 -20.61 11.74
C TYR A 266 29.49 -21.75 12.37
N VAL A 267 28.51 -22.27 11.63
CA VAL A 267 27.54 -23.26 12.11
C VAL A 267 27.44 -24.36 11.07
N ASN A 268 27.44 -25.62 11.50
CA ASN A 268 27.29 -26.80 10.62
C ASN A 268 28.25 -26.84 9.41
N GLY A 269 29.48 -26.33 9.58
CA GLY A 269 30.48 -26.32 8.51
C GLY A 269 30.32 -25.20 7.48
N LYS A 270 29.41 -24.25 7.71
CA LYS A 270 29.18 -23.09 6.85
C LYS A 270 29.29 -21.79 7.64
N TYR A 271 29.72 -20.74 6.97
CA TYR A 271 29.62 -19.38 7.49
C TYR A 271 28.22 -18.86 7.27
N MET A 272 27.62 -18.26 8.29
CA MET A 272 26.29 -17.66 8.23
C MET A 272 26.38 -16.20 8.63
N LEU A 273 25.84 -15.32 7.80
CA LEU A 273 25.71 -13.89 8.06
C LEU A 273 24.26 -13.60 8.40
N LEU A 274 24.02 -13.07 9.59
CA LEU A 274 22.76 -12.47 9.99
C LEU A 274 22.89 -10.96 9.90
N ALA A 275 22.00 -10.32 9.17
CA ALA A 275 21.90 -8.87 9.05
C ALA A 275 20.60 -8.41 9.72
N HIS A 276 20.71 -7.43 10.61
CA HIS A 276 19.61 -6.82 11.32
C HIS A 276 19.56 -5.32 11.00
N GLY A 277 18.45 -4.87 10.42
CA GLY A 277 18.18 -3.47 10.11
C GLY A 277 18.08 -2.62 11.36
N VAL A 278 18.68 -1.43 11.31
CA VAL A 278 18.59 -0.46 12.40
C VAL A 278 17.60 0.63 12.01
N GLY A 279 16.44 0.63 12.69
CA GLY A 279 15.43 1.66 12.53
C GLY A 279 15.84 3.01 13.13
N ALA A 280 15.26 4.08 12.59
CA ALA A 280 15.45 5.47 13.01
C ALA A 280 14.24 6.33 12.57
N GLU A 281 14.24 7.63 12.86
CA GLU A 281 13.22 8.54 12.32
C GLU A 281 13.26 8.51 10.78
N GLY A 282 12.17 8.05 10.15
CA GLY A 282 12.08 7.83 8.70
C GLY A 282 12.61 6.49 8.18
N TYR A 283 13.03 5.57 9.06
CA TYR A 283 13.48 4.23 8.69
C TYR A 283 12.89 3.18 9.63
N SER A 284 12.08 2.25 9.14
CA SER A 284 11.61 1.13 9.97
C SER A 284 12.71 0.14 10.34
N GLY A 285 13.74 0.02 9.49
CA GLY A 285 14.69 -1.08 9.54
C GLY A 285 14.16 -2.38 8.96
N GLN A 286 12.94 -2.38 8.41
CA GLN A 286 12.24 -3.57 7.94
C GLN A 286 12.15 -3.60 6.40
N ALA A 287 12.16 -4.80 5.83
CA ALA A 287 11.88 -5.02 4.42
C ALA A 287 10.84 -6.13 4.24
N LEU A 288 10.04 -5.99 3.18
CA LEU A 288 9.11 -7.03 2.75
C LEU A 288 9.85 -8.04 1.88
N ILE A 289 10.19 -9.17 2.47
CA ILE A 289 10.92 -10.23 1.78
C ILE A 289 9.94 -11.26 1.24
N THR A 290 9.90 -11.41 -0.08
CA THR A 290 9.03 -12.39 -0.77
C THR A 290 9.85 -13.36 -1.61
N VAL A 291 9.74 -14.65 -1.28
CA VAL A 291 10.37 -15.75 -2.03
C VAL A 291 9.29 -16.75 -2.40
N ALA A 292 8.73 -16.56 -3.59
CA ALA A 292 7.53 -17.24 -4.04
C ALA A 292 7.69 -18.76 -4.10
N GLN A 293 8.84 -19.26 -4.58
CA GLN A 293 9.18 -20.69 -4.69
C GLN A 293 9.34 -21.38 -3.32
N MET A 294 9.51 -20.61 -2.25
CA MET A 294 9.56 -21.12 -0.87
C MET A 294 8.25 -20.83 -0.13
N HIS A 295 7.27 -20.22 -0.78
CA HIS A 295 6.05 -19.70 -0.15
C HIS A 295 6.32 -18.80 1.05
N PHE A 296 7.45 -18.08 1.03
CA PHE A 296 7.86 -17.17 2.09
C PHE A 296 7.50 -15.72 1.74
N CYS A 297 6.81 -15.02 2.62
CA CYS A 297 6.48 -13.60 2.48
C CYS A 297 6.32 -12.99 3.88
N GLU A 298 7.31 -12.23 4.32
CA GLU A 298 7.34 -11.64 5.65
C GLU A 298 7.88 -10.22 5.62
N LEU A 299 7.36 -9.37 6.51
CA LEU A 299 7.95 -8.09 6.83
C LEU A 299 8.90 -8.29 8.01
N THR A 300 10.19 -8.12 7.79
CA THR A 300 11.23 -8.46 8.76
C THR A 300 12.35 -7.42 8.78
N ASP A 301 12.92 -7.19 9.95
CA ASP A 301 14.16 -6.43 10.13
C ASP A 301 15.41 -7.32 10.10
N VAL A 302 15.24 -8.64 10.00
CA VAL A 302 16.35 -9.60 10.01
C VAL A 302 16.33 -10.52 8.80
N THR A 303 17.51 -10.75 8.23
CA THR A 303 17.73 -11.76 7.18
C THR A 303 19.05 -12.49 7.35
N GLY A 304 19.13 -13.71 6.83
CA GLY A 304 20.29 -14.59 6.93
C GLY A 304 20.77 -15.13 5.59
N VAL A 305 22.09 -15.21 5.40
CA VAL A 305 22.72 -15.89 4.25
C VAL A 305 23.86 -16.80 4.67
N TYR A 306 23.97 -17.94 4.00
CA TYR A 306 25.19 -18.73 3.98
C TYR A 306 26.20 -18.10 3.03
N LEU A 307 27.45 -18.00 3.50
CA LEU A 307 28.57 -17.42 2.77
C LEU A 307 29.49 -18.52 2.22
N VAL A 308 30.07 -18.26 1.05
CA VAL A 308 31.19 -19.02 0.50
C VAL A 308 32.50 -18.25 0.74
N ASN A 309 33.41 -18.84 1.53
CA ASN A 309 34.77 -18.34 1.79
C ASN A 309 34.84 -16.82 2.11
N PRO A 310 34.16 -16.34 3.17
CA PRO A 310 34.19 -14.93 3.50
C PRO A 310 35.59 -14.46 3.90
N THR A 311 35.98 -13.29 3.41
CA THR A 311 37.21 -12.59 3.80
C THR A 311 36.87 -11.45 4.75
N PHE A 312 37.49 -11.47 5.93
CA PHE A 312 37.31 -10.45 6.96
C PHE A 312 38.46 -9.46 6.89
N VAL A 313 38.17 -8.17 6.72
CA VAL A 313 39.20 -7.16 6.50
C VAL A 313 39.44 -6.32 7.75
N HIS A 314 38.42 -5.60 8.24
CA HIS A 314 38.58 -4.61 9.32
C HIS A 314 37.82 -4.98 10.59
N GLY A 315 38.54 -5.28 11.68
CA GLY A 315 37.95 -5.54 13.00
C GLY A 315 37.12 -6.84 13.13
N CYS A 316 36.83 -7.52 12.02
CA CYS A 316 36.02 -8.73 11.93
C CYS A 316 36.84 -10.04 11.94
N ALA A 317 38.10 -10.03 12.38
CA ALA A 317 39.03 -11.15 12.23
C ALA A 317 38.78 -12.36 13.17
N GLN A 318 37.74 -12.32 14.02
CA GLN A 318 37.41 -13.39 14.97
C GLN A 318 35.93 -13.74 14.89
N ILE A 319 35.59 -15.04 14.97
CA ILE A 319 34.22 -15.54 14.95
C ILE A 319 33.70 -15.71 16.40
N PRO A 320 32.50 -15.23 16.75
CA PRO A 320 31.56 -14.52 15.88
C PRO A 320 32.07 -13.12 15.52
N ALA A 321 32.06 -12.81 14.23
CA ALA A 321 32.46 -11.49 13.76
C ALA A 321 31.23 -10.58 13.80
N ARG A 322 31.41 -9.34 14.27
CA ARG A 322 30.34 -8.34 14.31
C ARG A 322 30.80 -7.07 13.63
N ALA A 323 29.91 -6.46 12.86
CA ALA A 323 30.14 -5.19 12.19
C ALA A 323 28.84 -4.39 12.12
N PHE A 324 28.98 -3.07 12.15
CA PHE A 324 27.92 -2.17 11.71
C PHE A 324 28.25 -1.71 10.28
N VAL A 325 27.28 -1.81 9.38
CA VAL A 325 27.46 -1.52 7.95
C VAL A 325 26.40 -0.52 7.48
N THR A 326 26.78 0.30 6.51
CA THR A 326 25.91 1.35 5.92
C THR A 326 25.82 1.22 4.41
N GLY A 327 26.53 0.27 3.80
CA GLY A 327 26.57 0.09 2.36
C GLY A 327 26.78 -1.36 1.97
N ILE A 328 26.30 -1.70 0.78
CA ILE A 328 26.58 -2.95 0.08
C ILE A 328 26.91 -2.61 -1.37
N ARG A 329 27.94 -3.26 -1.92
CA ARG A 329 28.30 -3.11 -3.34
C ARG A 329 28.86 -4.41 -3.89
N TYR A 330 28.84 -4.53 -5.21
CA TYR A 330 29.47 -5.63 -5.93
C TYR A 330 30.81 -5.18 -6.50
N ASP A 331 31.86 -5.96 -6.25
CA ASP A 331 33.17 -5.81 -6.88
C ASP A 331 33.25 -6.77 -8.07
N GLU A 332 33.24 -6.19 -9.27
CA GLU A 332 33.28 -6.94 -10.53
C GLU A 332 34.65 -7.60 -10.80
N GLU A 333 35.75 -7.06 -10.26
CA GLU A 333 37.09 -7.58 -10.51
C GLU A 333 37.34 -8.87 -9.71
N GLU A 334 36.91 -8.88 -8.46
CA GLU A 334 37.09 -10.02 -7.55
C GLU A 334 35.88 -10.99 -7.52
N ASP A 335 34.76 -10.61 -8.16
CA ASP A 335 33.49 -11.33 -8.17
C ASP A 335 33.02 -11.61 -6.73
N VAL A 336 32.88 -10.55 -5.93
CA VAL A 336 32.45 -10.60 -4.53
C VAL A 336 31.51 -9.46 -4.17
N TRP A 337 30.72 -9.69 -3.14
CA TRP A 337 29.93 -8.65 -2.47
C TRP A 337 30.71 -8.08 -1.30
N GLU A 338 30.65 -6.76 -1.13
CA GLU A 338 31.31 -6.05 -0.05
C GLU A 338 30.28 -5.34 0.81
N LEU A 339 30.32 -5.59 2.12
CA LEU A 339 29.62 -4.75 3.09
C LEU A 339 30.57 -3.67 3.58
N THR A 340 30.09 -2.42 3.58
CA THR A 340 30.92 -1.25 3.89
C THR A 340 30.38 -0.46 5.07
N TYR A 341 31.29 0.17 5.81
CA TYR A 341 30.96 1.30 6.68
C TYR A 341 31.53 2.56 6.04
N ARG A 342 30.65 3.43 5.52
CA ARG A 342 31.04 4.51 4.59
C ARG A 342 31.82 3.91 3.41
N ASP A 343 33.03 4.38 3.16
CA ASP A 343 33.90 3.93 2.07
C ASP A 343 34.81 2.75 2.43
N GLN A 344 34.75 2.27 3.68
CA GLN A 344 35.62 1.20 4.16
C GLN A 344 34.94 -0.16 4.04
N VAL A 345 35.63 -1.11 3.41
CA VAL A 345 35.19 -2.51 3.31
C VAL A 345 35.38 -3.20 4.66
N MET A 346 34.28 -3.75 5.19
CA MET A 346 34.27 -4.48 6.44
C MET A 346 34.40 -5.99 6.19
N ILE A 347 33.60 -6.49 5.24
CA ILE A 347 33.45 -7.91 4.90
C ILE A 347 33.34 -8.04 3.37
N SER A 348 34.10 -8.96 2.78
CA SER A 348 33.94 -9.37 1.38
C SER A 348 33.54 -10.85 1.30
N PHE A 349 32.54 -11.19 0.48
CA PHE A 349 31.95 -12.53 0.46
C PHE A 349 31.31 -12.90 -0.87
N ARG A 350 31.12 -14.21 -1.09
CA ARG A 350 30.19 -14.73 -2.10
C ARG A 350 28.98 -15.34 -1.41
N VAL A 351 27.82 -15.24 -2.04
CA VAL A 351 26.57 -15.83 -1.54
C VAL A 351 26.52 -17.31 -1.92
N ASP A 352 26.19 -18.17 -0.94
CA ASP A 352 25.80 -19.56 -1.20
C ASP A 352 24.28 -19.62 -1.36
N ALA A 353 23.55 -19.39 -0.26
CA ALA A 353 22.09 -19.39 -0.26
C ALA A 353 21.54 -18.57 0.91
N PHE A 354 20.29 -18.15 0.79
CA PHE A 354 19.56 -17.48 1.86
C PHE A 354 18.90 -18.48 2.81
N ILE A 355 18.71 -18.03 4.04
CA ILE A 355 17.91 -18.68 5.07
C ILE A 355 16.67 -17.83 5.28
N PHE A 356 15.50 -18.43 5.16
CA PHE A 356 14.22 -17.79 5.41
C PHE A 356 13.45 -18.62 6.44
N GLY A 357 12.96 -17.98 7.50
CA GLY A 357 12.34 -18.65 8.65
C GLY A 357 13.33 -19.06 9.75
N GLU A 358 12.80 -19.44 10.93
CA GLU A 358 13.59 -19.93 12.06
C GLU A 358 14.14 -21.35 11.76
N GLU A 359 15.39 -21.44 11.31
CA GLU A 359 16.23 -22.65 11.44
C GLU A 359 17.41 -22.42 12.38
#